data_AF-A0A6G3WJS3-F1
#
_entry.id   AF-A0A6G3WJS3-F1
#
_cell.length_a   1.000
_cell.length_b   1.000
_cell.length_c   1.000
_cell.angle_alpha   90.00
_cell.angle_beta   90.00
_cell.angle_gamma   90.00
#
_symmetry.space_group_name_H-M   'P 1'
#
loop_
_entity.id
_entity.type
_entity.pdbx_description
1 polymer ?
#
loop_
_entity_poly.entity_id
_entity_poly.type
_entity_poly.pdbx_seq_one_letter_code
_entity_poly.pdbx_strand_id
1 'polypeptide(L)'
;ADVREPAIILAAARETLDFDRPIALSLLGLLHFLPDAEDPIGIVRTFTDAMAPGSYVVLSQGASDVNAELGEQSEDEYKKGGIQLTLRTREEFSRFFEGLDMVAPGLVKAPEW
;
A
#
# COMPACT_ATOMS: atom_id res chain seq x y z
N ALA A 1 0.86 5.12 -14.90
CA ALA A 1 1.80 5.97 -14.13
C ALA A 1 2.53 5.08 -13.13
N ASP A 2 3.79 5.38 -12.82
CA ASP A 2 4.57 4.66 -11.80
C ASP A 2 4.18 5.18 -10.41
N VAL A 3 3.88 4.28 -9.46
CA VAL A 3 3.51 4.65 -8.08
C VAL A 3 4.66 5.32 -7.33
N ARG A 4 5.90 5.09 -7.78
CA ARG A 4 7.11 5.78 -7.28
C ARG A 4 7.11 7.28 -7.60
N GLU A 5 6.22 7.74 -8.47
CA GLU A 5 6.07 9.14 -8.86
C GLU A 5 4.69 9.69 -8.41
N PRO A 6 4.39 9.71 -7.09
CA PRO A 6 3.05 10.02 -6.59
C PRO A 6 2.57 11.41 -6.97
N ALA A 7 3.48 12.40 -7.08
CA ALA A 7 3.14 13.76 -7.51
C ALA A 7 2.58 13.82 -8.93
N ILE A 8 3.09 12.99 -9.85
CA ILE A 8 2.61 12.92 -11.24
C ILE A 8 1.21 12.30 -11.27
N ILE A 9 1.00 11.23 -10.49
CA ILE A 9 -0.33 10.60 -10.35
C ILE A 9 -1.34 11.59 -9.79
N LEU A 10 -0.98 12.32 -8.74
CA LEU A 10 -1.85 13.33 -8.13
C LEU A 10 -2.18 14.47 -9.10
N ALA A 11 -1.20 14.95 -9.87
CA ALA A 11 -1.43 15.99 -10.88
C ALA A 11 -2.45 15.54 -11.93
N ALA A 12 -2.29 14.33 -12.47
CA ALA A 12 -3.24 13.76 -13.42
C ALA A 12 -4.62 13.51 -12.78
N ALA A 13 -4.67 13.02 -11.54
CA ALA A 13 -5.91 12.76 -10.82
C ALA A 13 -6.73 14.04 -10.61
N ARG A 14 -6.10 15.19 -10.38
CA ARG A 14 -6.75 16.50 -10.20
C ARG A 14 -7.48 16.99 -11.46
N GLU A 15 -7.19 16.44 -12.63
CA GLU A 15 -7.92 16.76 -13.86
C GLU A 15 -9.31 16.13 -13.88
N THR A 16 -9.57 15.11 -13.04
CA THR A 16 -10.82 14.35 -13.02
C THR A 16 -11.51 14.36 -11.65
N LEU A 17 -10.75 14.35 -10.56
CA LEU A 17 -11.24 14.28 -9.19
C LEU A 17 -11.22 15.65 -8.52
N ASP A 18 -12.28 15.94 -7.76
CA ASP A 18 -12.37 17.08 -6.87
C ASP A 18 -11.72 16.75 -5.52
N PHE A 19 -10.53 17.30 -5.28
CA PHE A 19 -9.75 17.07 -4.06
C PHE A 19 -10.23 17.87 -2.85
N ASP A 20 -11.23 18.73 -3.00
CA ASP A 20 -11.92 19.37 -1.86
C ASP A 20 -13.02 18.46 -1.28
N ARG A 21 -13.27 17.31 -1.91
CA ARG A 21 -14.21 16.28 -1.47
C ARG A 21 -13.48 15.01 -1.05
N PRO A 22 -14.06 14.20 -0.14
CA PRO A 22 -13.49 12.91 0.23
C PRO A 22 -13.26 11.98 -0.97
N ILE A 23 -12.08 11.38 -1.03
CA ILE A 23 -11.65 10.41 -2.06
C ILE A 23 -11.29 9.08 -1.37
N ALA A 24 -11.46 7.97 -2.09
CA ALA A 24 -10.92 6.67 -1.68
C ALA A 24 -9.66 6.35 -2.50
N LEU A 25 -8.52 6.18 -1.83
CA LEU A 25 -7.27 5.68 -2.43
C LEU A 25 -7.19 4.17 -2.26
N SER A 26 -6.89 3.46 -3.34
CA SER A 26 -6.79 2.00 -3.35
C SER A 26 -5.41 1.58 -3.88
N LEU A 27 -4.58 1.00 -3.00
CA LEU A 27 -3.27 0.45 -3.33
C LEU A 27 -3.23 -1.02 -2.91
N LEU A 28 -3.92 -1.85 -3.70
CA LEU A 28 -4.12 -3.27 -3.40
C LEU A 28 -3.11 -4.12 -4.15
N GLY A 29 -2.44 -5.02 -3.42
CA GLY A 29 -1.50 -5.97 -3.99
C GLY A 29 -0.28 -5.33 -4.65
N LEU A 30 0.15 -4.16 -4.16
CA LEU A 30 1.14 -3.32 -4.83
C LEU A 30 2.42 -3.12 -4.01
N LEU A 31 2.28 -2.79 -2.72
CA LEU A 31 3.39 -2.26 -1.90
C LEU A 31 4.52 -3.25 -1.62
N HIS A 32 4.29 -4.55 -1.81
CA HIS A 32 5.31 -5.59 -1.70
C HIS A 32 6.24 -5.68 -2.93
N PHE A 33 5.95 -4.94 -4.01
CA PHE A 33 6.87 -4.79 -5.14
C PHE A 33 7.85 -3.63 -4.98
N LEU A 34 7.70 -2.83 -3.92
CA LEU A 34 8.57 -1.69 -3.62
C LEU A 34 9.55 -2.09 -2.51
N PRO A 35 10.86 -2.11 -2.80
CA PRO A 35 11.89 -2.20 -1.77
C PRO A 35 11.78 -1.05 -0.77
N ASP A 36 12.17 -1.29 0.48
CA ASP A 36 12.14 -0.24 1.51
C ASP A 36 13.04 0.95 1.18
N ALA A 37 14.10 0.74 0.39
CA ALA A 37 14.97 1.82 -0.11
C ALA A 37 14.26 2.84 -1.01
N GLU A 38 13.09 2.48 -1.57
CA GLU A 38 12.24 3.38 -2.38
C GLU A 38 11.21 4.15 -1.53
N ASP A 39 11.26 4.03 -0.20
CA ASP A 39 10.37 4.68 0.77
C ASP A 39 8.85 4.53 0.46
N PRO A 40 8.32 3.30 0.48
CA PRO A 40 6.91 3.06 0.18
C PRO A 40 5.96 3.68 1.22
N ILE A 41 6.42 3.92 2.46
CA ILE A 41 5.64 4.65 3.46
C ILE A 41 5.52 6.13 3.06
N GLY A 42 6.62 6.76 2.65
CA GLY A 42 6.61 8.12 2.12
C GLY A 42 5.75 8.29 0.88
N ILE A 43 5.72 7.29 -0.01
CA ILE A 43 4.83 7.27 -1.18
C ILE A 43 3.35 7.28 -0.74
N VAL A 44 2.95 6.38 0.17
CA VAL A 44 1.56 6.34 0.67
C VAL A 44 1.22 7.65 1.38
N ARG A 45 2.12 8.17 2.22
CA ARG A 45 1.94 9.47 2.89
C ARG A 45 1.73 10.62 1.92
N THR A 46 2.50 10.67 0.83
CA THR A 46 2.33 11.69 -0.22
C THR A 46 0.92 11.69 -0.80
N PHE A 47 0.33 10.51 -1.01
CA PHE A 47 -1.06 10.43 -1.45
C PHE A 47 -2.04 10.87 -0.36
N THR A 48 -1.91 10.34 0.86
CA THR A 48 -2.87 10.63 1.95
C THR A 48 -2.84 12.09 2.37
N ASP A 49 -1.68 12.73 2.39
CA ASP A 49 -1.50 14.15 2.73
C ASP A 49 -2.19 15.09 1.73
N ALA A 50 -2.40 14.62 0.49
CA ALA A 50 -3.07 15.40 -0.54
C ALA A 50 -4.60 15.33 -0.48
N MET A 51 -5.18 14.38 0.28
CA MET A 51 -6.61 14.06 0.29
C MET A 51 -7.38 14.88 1.32
N ALA A 52 -8.64 15.23 1.02
CA ALA A 52 -9.51 15.96 1.95
C ALA A 52 -9.84 15.13 3.21
N PRO A 53 -10.09 15.78 4.36
CA PRO A 53 -10.62 15.11 5.55
C PRO A 53 -11.87 14.27 5.25
N GLY A 54 -11.97 13.08 5.85
CA GLY A 54 -13.04 12.11 5.57
C GLY A 54 -12.77 11.20 4.37
N SER A 55 -11.62 11.34 3.71
CA SER A 55 -11.10 10.40 2.73
C SER A 55 -10.68 9.07 3.36
N TYR A 56 -10.51 8.04 2.54
CA TYR A 56 -10.12 6.70 2.97
C TYR A 56 -8.95 6.18 2.15
N VAL A 57 -8.11 5.34 2.76
CA VAL A 57 -7.09 4.56 2.07
C VAL A 57 -7.32 3.09 2.34
N VAL A 58 -7.18 2.27 1.30
CA VAL A 58 -7.25 0.81 1.37
C VAL A 58 -5.93 0.25 0.83
N LEU A 59 -5.23 -0.50 1.66
CA LEU A 59 -3.94 -1.10 1.33
C LEU A 59 -4.04 -2.62 1.46
N SER A 60 -3.37 -3.35 0.57
CA SER A 60 -3.14 -4.79 0.77
C SER A 60 -1.78 -5.20 0.21
N GLN A 61 -1.17 -6.21 0.83
CA GLN A 61 0.06 -6.82 0.34
C GLN A 61 0.21 -8.27 0.83
N GLY A 62 1.14 -9.01 0.23
CA GLY A 62 1.68 -10.22 0.85
C GLY A 62 2.42 -9.87 2.14
N ALA A 63 2.39 -10.79 3.10
CA ALA A 63 3.01 -10.63 4.42
C ALA A 63 3.84 -11.87 4.78
N SER A 64 4.95 -11.66 5.47
CA SER A 64 5.90 -12.73 5.84
C SER A 64 5.45 -13.57 7.04
N ASP A 65 4.54 -13.05 7.87
CA ASP A 65 4.11 -13.64 9.14
C ASP A 65 2.67 -14.20 9.12
N VAL A 66 2.02 -14.25 7.96
CA VAL A 66 0.68 -14.85 7.80
C VAL A 66 0.75 -16.33 7.45
N ASN A 67 1.62 -16.70 6.51
CA ASN A 67 1.93 -18.07 6.14
C ASN A 67 3.36 -18.11 5.57
N ALA A 68 4.32 -18.45 6.42
CA ALA A 68 5.74 -18.40 6.06
C ALA A 68 6.09 -19.29 4.87
N GLU A 69 5.56 -20.52 4.82
CA GLU A 69 5.81 -21.45 3.72
C GLU A 69 5.27 -20.91 2.39
N LEU A 70 4.04 -20.39 2.37
CA LEU A 70 3.46 -19.80 1.18
C LEU A 70 4.16 -18.49 0.77
N GLY A 71 4.67 -17.75 1.75
CA GLY A 71 5.50 -16.56 1.54
C GLY A 71 6.80 -16.89 0.82
N GLU A 72 7.57 -17.85 1.34
CA GLU A 72 8.81 -18.34 0.72
C GLU A 72 8.58 -18.87 -0.70
N GLN A 73 7.55 -19.71 -0.88
CA GLN A 73 7.16 -20.21 -2.21
C GLN A 73 6.83 -19.07 -3.17
N SER A 74 6.07 -18.06 -2.71
CA SER A 74 5.75 -16.90 -3.54
C SER A 74 7.01 -16.14 -3.92
N GLU A 75 7.89 -15.83 -2.98
CA GLU A 75 9.16 -15.16 -3.28
C GLU A 75 9.99 -15.91 -4.31
N ASP A 76 10.12 -17.23 -4.19
CA ASP A 76 10.90 -18.04 -5.12
C ASP A 76 10.30 -18.04 -6.53
N GLU A 77 8.97 -18.13 -6.66
CA GLU A 77 8.31 -18.05 -7.96
C GLU A 77 8.46 -16.66 -8.60
N TYR A 78 8.29 -15.59 -7.84
CA TYR A 78 8.47 -14.23 -8.36
C TYR A 78 9.94 -13.96 -8.74
N LYS A 79 10.91 -14.47 -7.96
CA LYS A 79 12.35 -14.39 -8.27
C LYS A 79 12.70 -15.06 -9.59
N LYS A 80 12.06 -16.19 -9.96
CA LYS A 80 12.25 -16.82 -11.28
C LYS A 80 11.85 -15.89 -12.44
N GLY A 81 10.89 -15.00 -12.21
CA GLY A 81 10.48 -13.95 -13.14
C GLY A 81 11.30 -12.65 -13.05
N GLY A 82 12.34 -12.60 -12.21
CA GLY A 82 13.13 -11.39 -11.98
C GLY A 82 12.42 -10.32 -11.14
N ILE A 83 11.34 -10.67 -10.44
CA ILE A 83 10.58 -9.75 -9.61
C ILE A 83 10.98 -9.97 -8.15
N GLN A 84 11.43 -8.91 -7.50
CA GLN A 84 11.72 -8.94 -6.07
C GLN A 84 10.46 -8.58 -5.27
N LEU A 85 10.12 -9.44 -4.30
CA LEU A 85 9.13 -9.14 -3.29
C LEU A 85 9.81 -8.62 -2.02
N THR A 86 9.15 -7.67 -1.37
CA THR A 86 9.47 -7.20 -0.01
C THR A 86 8.28 -7.56 0.87
N LEU A 87 8.27 -8.80 1.38
CA LEU A 87 7.23 -9.28 2.28
C LEU A 87 7.51 -8.75 3.68
N ARG A 88 6.61 -7.89 4.18
CA ARG A 88 6.72 -7.31 5.52
C ARG A 88 5.86 -8.09 6.51
N THR A 89 6.25 -8.07 7.78
CA THR A 89 5.41 -8.55 8.88
C THR A 89 4.17 -7.66 9.04
N ARG A 90 3.19 -8.13 9.79
CA ARG A 90 2.03 -7.34 10.22
C ARG A 90 2.46 -6.06 10.94
N GLU A 91 3.46 -6.13 11.81
CA GLU A 91 3.96 -4.97 12.56
C GLU A 91 4.54 -3.92 11.60
N GLU A 92 5.44 -4.32 10.71
CA GLU A 92 6.03 -3.42 9.71
C GLU A 92 4.96 -2.84 8.76
N PHE A 93 4.01 -3.66 8.32
CA PHE A 93 2.93 -3.19 7.45
C PHE A 93 1.96 -2.24 8.17
N SER A 94 1.76 -2.39 9.48
CA SER A 94 0.92 -1.48 10.25
C SER A 94 1.41 -0.03 10.24
N ARG A 95 2.73 0.17 10.02
CA ARG A 95 3.36 1.50 9.95
C ARG A 95 2.88 2.36 8.79
N PHE A 96 2.37 1.73 7.73
CA PHE A 96 1.74 2.44 6.60
C PHE A 96 0.47 3.20 6.99
N PHE A 97 -0.13 2.84 8.13
CA PHE A 97 -1.35 3.46 8.66
C PHE A 97 -1.08 4.43 9.82
N GLU A 98 0.18 4.68 10.18
CA GLU A 98 0.53 5.63 11.24
C GLU A 98 -0.04 7.02 10.94
N GLY A 99 -0.74 7.61 11.91
CA GLY A 99 -1.38 8.91 11.78
C GLY A 99 -2.77 8.87 11.13
N LEU A 100 -3.28 7.69 10.77
CA LEU A 100 -4.62 7.49 10.24
C LEU A 100 -5.53 6.79 11.25
N ASP A 101 -6.83 7.05 11.13
CA ASP A 101 -7.85 6.36 11.90
C ASP A 101 -8.20 5.01 11.26
N MET A 102 -7.84 3.92 11.93
CA MET A 102 -8.08 2.57 11.44
C MET A 102 -9.56 2.20 11.56
N VAL A 103 -10.17 1.81 10.44
CA VAL A 103 -11.55 1.30 10.40
C VAL A 103 -11.59 -0.17 10.85
N ALA A 104 -12.59 -0.55 11.66
CA ALA A 104 -12.79 -1.93 12.08
C ALA A 104 -13.06 -2.87 10.86
N PRO A 105 -12.54 -4.11 10.85
CA PRO A 105 -11.85 -4.84 11.93
C PRO A 105 -10.36 -4.48 12.12
N GLY A 106 -9.84 -3.52 11.37
CA GLY A 106 -8.44 -3.09 11.40
C GLY A 106 -7.56 -3.96 10.51
N LEU A 107 -6.26 -4.04 10.80
CA LEU A 107 -5.37 -4.84 9.97
C LEU A 107 -5.64 -6.35 10.19
N VAL A 108 -6.16 -7.06 9.19
CA VAL A 108 -6.43 -8.51 9.24
C VAL A 108 -6.06 -9.15 7.90
N LYS A 109 -6.21 -10.48 7.77
CA LYS A 109 -5.98 -11.15 6.48
C LYS A 109 -7.09 -10.74 5.50
N ALA A 110 -6.78 -10.71 4.21
CA ALA A 110 -7.74 -10.23 3.20
C ALA A 110 -9.12 -10.93 3.22
N PRO A 111 -9.25 -12.25 3.45
CA PRO A 111 -10.56 -12.90 3.54
C PRO A 111 -11.35 -12.60 4.82
N GLU A 112 -10.72 -11.98 5.82
CA GLU A 112 -11.29 -11.64 7.12
C GLU A 112 -11.78 -10.17 7.19
N TRP A 113 -11.62 -9.41 6.09
CA TRP A 113 -12.04 -8.01 5.93
C TRP A 113 -13.43 -7.90 5.28
#